data_AF-A0A060C320-F1
#
_entry.id   AF-A0A060C320-F1
#
_cell.length_a   1.000
_cell.length_b   1.000
_cell.length_c   1.000
_cell.angle_alpha   90.00
_cell.angle_beta   90.00
_cell.angle_gamma   90.00
#
_symmetry.space_group_name_H-M   'P 1'
#
loop_
_entity.id
_entity.type
_entity.pdbx_description
1 polymer ?
#
loop_
_entity_poly.entity_id
_entity_poly.type
_entity_poly.pdbx_seq_one_letter_code
_entity_poly.pdbx_strand_id
1 'polypeptide(L)' 'MTTYATMMASRGYAVVAMNYDYAPDGQYPAPVIQMGEMVSHLTSIASRYGLDTASIIVGGDSAGAQIAAQFAVVNTTSG' A
#
# COMPACT_ATOMS: atom_id res chain seq x y z
N MET A 1 -4.29 -13.23 -3.13
CA MET A 1 -3.23 -12.20 -3.18
C MET A 1 -2.02 -12.59 -4.05
N THR A 2 -1.50 -13.82 -4.00
CA THR A 2 -0.35 -14.25 -4.82
C THR A 2 -0.60 -14.19 -6.33
N THR A 3 -1.75 -14.64 -6.83
CA THR A 3 -2.04 -14.60 -8.28
C THR A 3 -2.06 -13.19 -8.87
N TYR A 4 -2.63 -12.22 -8.13
CA TYR A 4 -2.71 -10.83 -8.58
C TYR A 4 -1.32 -10.17 -8.58
N ALA A 5 -0.55 -10.36 -7.51
CA ALA A 5 0.82 -9.86 -7.41
C ALA A 5 1.71 -10.43 -8.52
N THR A 6 1.66 -11.75 -8.76
CA THR A 6 2.44 -12.39 -9.82
C THR A 6 2.01 -11.92 -11.21
N MET A 7 0.71 -11.72 -11.44
CA MET A 7 0.21 -11.18 -12.71
C MET A 7 0.71 -9.76 -12.97
N MET A 8 0.64 -8.86 -11.99
CA MET A 8 1.12 -7.48 -12.14
C MET A 8 2.65 -7.45 -12.32
N ALA A 9 3.39 -8.28 -11.57
CA ALA A 9 4.83 -8.43 -11.75
C ALA A 9 5.20 -8.92 -13.17
N SER A 10 4.45 -9.87 -13.72
CA SER A 10 4.66 -10.35 -15.10
C SER A 10 4.42 -9.28 -16.17
N ARG A 11 3.72 -8.20 -15.82
CA ARG A 11 3.43 -7.06 -16.69
C ARG A 11 4.41 -5.89 -16.52
N GLY A 12 5.47 -6.07 -15.72
CA GLY A 12 6.52 -5.07 -15.51
C GLY A 12 6.26 -4.11 -14.35
N TYR A 13 5.26 -4.35 -13.51
CA TYR A 13 5.04 -3.57 -12.30
C TYR A 13 5.87 -4.11 -11.13
N ALA A 14 6.49 -3.22 -10.36
CA ALA A 14 6.96 -3.58 -9.03
C ALA A 14 5.75 -3.74 -8.09
N VAL A 15 5.64 -4.89 -7.43
CA VAL A 15 4.53 -5.17 -6.50
C VAL A 15 5.08 -5.24 -5.08
N VAL A 16 4.55 -4.39 -4.21
CA VAL A 16 4.87 -4.39 -2.78
C VAL A 16 3.65 -4.86 -2.01
N ALA A 17 3.76 -6.01 -1.36
CA ALA A 17 2.73 -6.53 -0.48
C ALA A 17 3.09 -6.19 0.97
N MET A 18 2.28 -5.37 1.62
CA MET A 18 2.47 -5.02 3.02
C MET A 18 1.68 -5.94 3.95
N ASN A 19 2.25 -6.22 5.11
CA ASN A 19 1.49 -6.68 6.25
C ASN A 19 1.02 -5.47 7.06
N TYR A 20 -0.12 -5.60 7.73
CA TYR A 20 -0.65 -4.65 8.68
C TYR A 20 -1.11 -5.39 9.93
N ASP A 21 -1.20 -4.69 11.06
CA ASP A 21 -1.62 -5.31 12.30
C ASP A 21 -3.09 -5.72 12.24
N TYR A 22 -3.37 -6.97 12.62
CA TYR A 22 -4.73 -7.51 12.67
C TYR A 22 -5.35 -7.21 14.05
N ALA A 23 -6.68 -7.09 14.10
CA ALA A 23 -7.38 -6.93 15.38
C ALA A 23 -7.20 -8.19 16.26
N PRO A 24 -6.99 -8.06 17.58
CA PRO A 24 -7.19 -6.86 18.40
C PRO A 24 -5.97 -5.92 18.49
N ASP A 25 -4.80 -6.32 17.98
CA ASP A 25 -3.54 -5.60 18.14
C ASP A 25 -3.48 -4.31 17.29
N GLY A 26 -4.06 -4.35 16.08
CA GLY A 26 -4.23 -3.20 15.21
C GLY A 26 -5.67 -2.67 15.24
N GLN A 27 -5.93 -1.64 16.06
CA GLN A 27 -7.22 -0.95 16.07
C GLN A 27 -7.23 0.24 15.12
N TYR A 28 -8.41 0.58 14.59
CA TYR A 28 -8.57 1.79 13.77
C TYR A 28 -8.10 3.05 14.55
N PRO A 29 -7.32 3.96 13.93
CA PRO A 29 -6.91 4.02 12.52
C PRO A 29 -5.50 3.45 12.20
N ALA A 30 -4.92 2.60 13.06
CA ALA A 30 -3.53 2.13 12.91
C ALA A 30 -3.22 1.52 11.53
N PRO A 31 -4.06 0.65 10.92
CA PRO A 31 -3.76 0.10 9.58
C PRO A 31 -3.67 1.16 8.47
N VAL A 32 -4.40 2.29 8.60
CA VAL A 32 -4.34 3.40 7.63
C VAL A 32 -3.05 4.20 7.81
N ILE A 33 -2.61 4.40 9.05
CA ILE A 33 -1.32 5.05 9.36
C ILE A 33 -0.18 4.20 8.82
N GLN A 34 -0.20 2.88 9.06
CA GLN A 34 0.80 1.94 8.55
C GLN A 34 0.88 1.92 7.02
N MET A 35 -0.25 2.11 6.33
CA MET A 35 -0.27 2.28 4.88
C MET A 35 0.53 3.53 4.45
N GLY A 36 0.37 4.64 5.16
CA GLY A 36 1.12 5.88 4.90
C GLY A 36 2.61 5.76 5.23
N GLU A 37 2.96 5.06 6.30
CA GLU A 37 4.35 4.74 6.65
C GLU A 37 5.01 3.87 5.57
N MET A 38 4.29 2.86 5.06
CA MET A 38 4.77 2.01 3.98
C MET A 38 5.05 2.84 2.72
N VAL A 39 4.09 3.67 2.28
CA VAL A 39 4.26 4.54 1.11
C VAL A 39 5.45 5.49 1.29
N SER A 40 5.61 6.06 2.49
CA SER A 40 6.75 6.92 2.81
C SER A 40 8.08 6.16 2.79
N HIS A 41 8.07 4.90 3.24
CA HIS A 41 9.24 4.02 3.23
C HIS A 41 9.67 3.63 1.81
N LEU A 42 8.75 3.57 0.84
CA LEU A 42 9.07 3.25 -0.56
C LEU A 42 10.18 4.16 -1.11
N THR A 43 10.14 5.45 -0.80
CA THR A 43 11.17 6.42 -1.23
C THR A 43 12.56 6.05 -0.73
N SER A 44 12.66 5.52 0.50
CA SER A 44 13.95 5.12 1.10
C SER A 44 14.56 3.86 0.46
N ILE A 45 13.72 3.01 -0.14
CA ILE A 45 14.13 1.76 -0.79
C ILE A 45 14.08 1.83 -2.33
N ALA A 46 13.56 2.93 -2.89
CA ALA A 46 13.29 3.08 -4.32
C ALA A 46 14.53 2.88 -5.18
N SER A 47 15.64 3.54 -4.84
CA SER A 47 16.90 3.39 -5.58
C SER A 47 17.45 1.96 -5.52
N ARG A 48 17.26 1.25 -4.40
CA ARG A 48 17.75 -0.12 -4.22
C ARG A 48 17.00 -1.13 -5.09
N TYR A 49 15.70 -0.92 -5.30
CA TYR A 49 14.83 -1.86 -6.03
C TYR A 49 14.35 -1.33 -7.38
N GLY A 50 14.81 -0.15 -7.81
CA GLY A 50 14.39 0.47 -9.07
C GLY A 50 12.92 0.86 -9.09
N LEU A 51 12.36 1.30 -7.96
CA LEU A 51 10.94 1.67 -7.85
C LEU A 51 10.71 3.07 -8.41
N ASP A 52 9.65 3.24 -9.21
CA ASP A 52 9.12 4.55 -9.57
C ASP A 52 8.09 5.00 -8.50
N THR A 53 8.50 5.92 -7.62
CA THR A 53 7.63 6.47 -6.58
C THR A 53 6.76 7.62 -7.07
N ALA A 54 6.89 8.08 -8.31
CA ALA A 54 5.99 9.07 -8.90
C ALA A 54 4.66 8.44 -9.36
N SER A 55 4.64 7.12 -9.57
CA SER A 55 3.51 6.39 -10.14
C SER A 55 3.07 5.24 -9.22
N ILE A 56 2.43 5.59 -8.09
CA ILE A 56 2.01 4.60 -7.08
C ILE A 56 0.53 4.24 -7.26
N ILE A 57 0.24 2.93 -7.32
CA ILE A 57 -1.12 2.38 -7.30
C ILE A 57 -1.30 1.63 -5.97
N VAL A 58 -2.36 1.97 -5.23
CA VAL A 58 -2.74 1.28 -3.99
C VAL A 58 -4.01 0.48 -4.19
N GLY A 59 -4.10 -0.69 -3.57
CA GLY A 59 -5.27 -1.55 -3.68
C GLY A 59 -5.21 -2.76 -2.76
N GLY A 60 -6.35 -3.43 -2.60
CA GLY A 60 -6.49 -4.63 -1.77
C GLY A 60 -7.87 -5.25 -1.93
N ASP A 61 -8.12 -6.34 -1.22
CA ASP A 61 -9.42 -7.00 -1.13
C ASP A 61 -10.01 -6.90 0.29
N SER A 62 -11.34 -6.87 0.42
CA SER A 62 -12.06 -6.81 1.70
C SER A 62 -11.54 -5.70 2.63
N ALA A 63 -10.97 -6.04 3.80
CA ALA A 63 -10.35 -5.09 4.73
C ALA A 63 -9.20 -4.29 4.09
N GLY A 64 -8.41 -4.92 3.20
CA GLY A 64 -7.36 -4.23 2.45
C GLY A 64 -7.91 -3.21 1.45
N ALA A 65 -9.07 -3.49 0.84
CA ALA A 65 -9.75 -2.53 -0.03
C ALA A 65 -10.24 -1.31 0.77
N GLN A 66 -10.79 -1.56 1.97
CA GLN A 66 -11.23 -0.51 2.87
C GLN A 66 -10.07 0.39 3.31
N ILE A 67 -8.93 -0.19 3.72
CA ILE A 67 -7.73 0.55 4.13
C ILE A 67 -7.19 1.38 2.95
N ALA A 68 -7.07 0.78 1.77
CA ALA A 68 -6.60 1.48 0.57
C ALA A 68 -7.51 2.65 0.18
N ALA A 69 -8.83 2.48 0.26
CA ALA A 69 -9.80 3.53 -0.02
C ALA A 69 -9.71 4.67 0.99
N GLN A 70 -9.63 4.37 2.28
CA GLN A 70 -9.48 5.39 3.33
C GLN A 70 -8.17 6.17 3.17
N PHE A 71 -7.06 5.47 2.91
CA PHE A 71 -5.77 6.09 2.63
C PHE A 71 -5.86 7.05 1.43
N ALA A 72 -6.48 6.63 0.32
CA ALA A 72 -6.65 7.47 -0.86
C ALA A 72 -7.47 8.73 -0.57
N VAL A 73 -8.59 8.60 0.16
CA VAL A 73 -9.45 9.75 0.51
C VAL A 73 -8.70 10.77 1.36
N VAL A 74 -7.96 10.33 2.37
CA VAL A 74 -7.20 11.22 3.27
C VAL A 74 -6.08 11.96 2.53
N ASN A 75 -5.46 11.34 1.52
CA ASN A 75 -4.32 11.94 0.81
C ASN A 75 -4.70 12.76 -0.43
N THR A 76 -5.91 12.60 -0.96
CA THR A 76 -6.37 13.30 -2.18
C THR A 76 -7.41 14.38 -1.89
N THR A 77 -8.04 14.37 -0.71
CA THR A 77 -8.96 15.42 -0.29
C THR A 77 -8.16 16.57 0.30
N SER A 78 -8.22 17.75 -0.31
CA SER A 78 -7.74 18.99 0.29
C SER A 78 -8.63 19.35 1.50
N GLY A 79 -8.00 19.54 2.66
CA GLY A 79 -8.66 20.11 3.84
C GLY A 79 -9.00 21.58 3.69
#